data_AF-A0A3C0IP73-F1
#
_entry.id   AF-A0A3C0IP73-F1
#
_cell.length_a   1.000
_cell.length_b   1.000
_cell.length_c   1.000
_cell.angle_alpha   90.00
_cell.angle_beta   90.00
_cell.angle_gamma   90.00
#
_symmetry.space_group_name_H-M   'P 1'
#
loop_
_entity.id
_entity.type
_entity.pdbx_description
1 polymer ?
#
loop_
_entity_poly.entity_id
_entity_poly.type
_entity_poly.pdbx_seq_one_letter_code
_entity_poly.pdbx_strand_id
1 'polypeptide(L)'
;MRYLITIIACSMSVAFAQDGTKQIAKKRADYILSYDTLLHIGASISTKQTEVRLFYPDRFRIFLAPSEINNMHIGISYRFVDLGFSITPRLINPGNTAKGETSRYSLGGGFNMGRWYFSGELTRMKGFYMRNTNEYRSLLGSIKYITFPDLESTTSQVLIRYNVNRNFSTAALKGG
;
A
#
# COMPACT_ATOMS: atom_id res chain seq x y z
N MET A 1 -3.29 -23.13 -19.72
CA MET A 1 -3.11 -21.71 -20.13
C MET A 1 -3.30 -20.83 -18.90
N ARG A 2 -2.27 -20.10 -18.47
CA ARG A 2 -2.32 -19.16 -17.34
C ARG A 2 -2.57 -17.76 -17.90
N TYR A 3 -3.75 -17.19 -17.65
CA TYR A 3 -4.06 -15.82 -18.05
C TYR A 3 -3.54 -14.86 -16.97
N LEU A 4 -2.51 -14.08 -17.31
CA LEU A 4 -1.99 -12.98 -16.48
C LEU A 4 -2.76 -11.71 -16.86
N ILE A 5 -3.64 -11.24 -15.98
CA ILE A 5 -4.35 -9.97 -16.17
C ILE A 5 -3.57 -8.89 -15.42
N THR A 6 -2.86 -8.04 -16.16
CA THR A 6 -2.14 -6.88 -15.61
C THR A 6 -3.01 -5.64 -15.78
N ILE A 7 -3.52 -5.08 -14.68
CA ILE A 7 -4.27 -3.82 -14.68
C ILE A 7 -3.30 -2.69 -14.31
N ILE A 8 -3.04 -1.79 -15.25
CA ILE A 8 -2.25 -0.57 -15.02
C ILE A 8 -3.23 0.57 -14.78
N ALA A 9 -3.33 1.06 -13.55
CA ALA A 9 -4.10 2.24 -13.20
C ALA A 9 -3.14 3.40 -12.88
N CYS A 10 -3.15 4.44 -13.71
CA CYS A 10 -2.38 5.67 -13.51
C CYS A 10 -3.32 6.77 -13.02
N SER A 11 -3.23 7.16 -11.75
CA SER A 11 -3.98 8.30 -11.19
C SER A 11 -3.04 9.47 -10.97
N MET A 12 -3.25 10.57 -11.68
CA MET A 12 -2.57 11.85 -11.44
C MET A 12 -3.42 12.69 -10.49
N SER A 13 -2.90 12.98 -9.30
CA SER A 13 -3.53 13.89 -8.34
C SER A 13 -2.72 15.18 -8.26
N VAL A 14 -3.38 16.31 -8.52
CA VAL A 14 -2.78 17.65 -8.42
C VAL A 14 -3.29 18.30 -7.13
N ALA A 15 -2.38 18.65 -6.22
CA ALA A 15 -2.72 19.39 -5.00
C ALA A 15 -2.35 20.87 -5.18
N PHE A 16 -3.34 21.76 -5.09
CA PHE A 16 -3.12 23.20 -5.03
C PHE A 16 -2.92 23.63 -3.57
N ALA A 17 -1.86 24.40 -3.30
CA ALA A 17 -1.59 24.91 -1.96
C ALA A 17 -2.60 26.02 -1.59
N GLN A 18 -3.04 26.04 -0.33
CA GLN A 18 -3.83 27.15 0.23
C GLN A 18 -2.98 28.42 0.28
N ASP A 19 -3.47 29.48 -0.36
CA ASP A 19 -2.97 30.83 -0.19
C ASP A 19 -3.49 31.38 1.14
N GLY A 20 -2.58 31.77 2.03
CA GLY A 20 -2.92 32.12 3.41
C GLY A 20 -1.82 32.96 4.04
N THR A 21 -1.91 34.27 3.82
CA THR A 21 -1.37 35.37 4.64
C THR A 21 -0.09 35.10 5.44
N LYS A 22 1.02 35.67 4.95
CA LYS A 22 2.32 35.73 5.62
C LYS A 22 2.23 36.44 6.99
N GLN A 23 2.15 35.68 8.07
CA GLN A 23 2.67 36.17 9.35
C GLN A 23 4.19 36.00 9.34
N ILE A 24 4.91 37.11 9.21
CA ILE A 24 6.36 37.16 9.34
C ILE A 24 6.69 37.03 10.83
N ALA A 25 6.75 35.80 11.34
CA ALA A 25 7.34 35.54 12.64
C ALA A 25 8.85 35.79 12.55
N LYS A 26 9.35 36.67 13.42
CA LYS A 26 10.76 37.06 13.55
C LYS A 26 11.63 35.82 13.73
N LYS A 27 12.40 35.47 12.69
CA LYS A 27 13.25 34.28 12.63
C LYS A 27 14.41 34.42 13.63
N ARG A 28 14.25 33.90 14.85
CA ARG A 28 15.42 33.53 15.66
C ARG A 28 16.08 32.36 14.96
N ALA A 29 17.33 32.53 14.57
CA ALA A 29 18.17 31.48 14.01
C ALA A 29 18.66 30.55 15.13
N ASP A 30 17.71 30.03 15.91
CA ASP A 30 18.00 28.91 16.80
C ASP A 30 18.22 27.71 15.88
N TYR A 31 19.39 27.10 16.02
CA TYR A 31 19.96 26.08 15.13
C TYR A 31 18.92 25.09 14.57
N ILE A 32 18.74 25.08 13.24
CA ILE A 32 17.96 24.03 12.59
C ILE A 32 18.93 22.85 12.41
N LEU A 33 18.83 21.85 13.28
CA LEU A 33 19.54 20.59 13.08
C LEU A 33 18.95 19.86 11.88
N SER A 34 19.80 19.62 10.89
CA SER A 34 19.49 18.74 9.79
C SER A 34 19.96 17.32 10.15
N TYR A 35 19.02 16.37 10.19
CA TYR A 35 19.30 14.95 10.39
C TYR A 35 19.34 14.17 9.08
N ASP A 36 19.44 14.86 7.95
CA ASP A 36 19.45 14.27 6.61
C ASP A 36 20.65 13.34 6.36
N THR A 37 21.69 13.41 7.18
CA THR A 37 22.88 12.56 7.15
C THR A 37 22.75 11.27 7.96
N LEU A 38 21.68 11.09 8.73
CA LEU A 38 21.50 9.92 9.58
C LEU A 38 20.77 8.79 8.84
N LEU A 39 21.14 7.56 9.17
CA LEU A 39 20.42 6.37 8.77
C LEU A 39 19.15 6.26 9.61
N HIS A 40 18.00 6.28 8.96
CA HIS A 40 16.71 6.05 9.60
C HIS A 40 16.29 4.60 9.39
N ILE A 41 15.96 3.92 10.48
CA ILE A 41 15.39 2.57 10.46
C ILE A 41 14.04 2.67 11.15
N GLY A 42 12.99 2.22 10.47
CA GLY A 42 11.63 2.23 10.98
C GLY A 42 11.00 0.86 10.86
N ALA A 43 10.21 0.49 11.86
CA ALA A 43 9.31 -0.66 11.79
C ALA A 43 7.89 -0.19 12.12
N SER A 44 6.90 -0.66 11.37
CA SER A 44 5.50 -0.33 11.61
C SER A 44 4.60 -1.54 11.38
N ILE A 45 3.45 -1.55 12.03
CA ILE A 45 2.42 -2.56 11.86
C ILE A 45 1.17 -1.85 11.36
N SER A 46 0.59 -2.36 10.27
CA SER A 46 -0.62 -1.83 9.67
C SER A 46 -1.68 -2.92 9.59
N THR A 47 -2.92 -2.57 9.90
CA THR A 47 -4.09 -3.46 9.83
C THR A 47 -4.87 -3.29 8.52
N LYS A 48 -4.23 -2.74 7.48
CA LYS A 48 -4.90 -2.34 6.24
C LYS A 48 -5.49 -3.55 5.50
N GLN A 49 -6.82 -3.64 5.53
CA GLN A 49 -7.57 -4.64 4.77
C GLN A 49 -7.73 -4.17 3.31
N THR A 50 -7.39 -5.04 2.36
CA THR A 50 -7.52 -4.76 0.92
C THR A 50 -8.64 -5.62 0.37
N GLU A 51 -9.73 -5.02 -0.12
CA GLU A 51 -10.80 -5.76 -0.78
C GLU A 51 -10.65 -5.65 -2.30
N VAL A 52 -10.73 -6.79 -3.01
CA VAL A 52 -10.79 -6.81 -4.47
C VAL A 52 -12.24 -7.04 -4.89
N ARG A 53 -12.79 -6.08 -5.63
CA ARG A 53 -14.17 -6.14 -6.15
C ARG A 53 -14.11 -6.34 -7.66
N LEU A 54 -14.70 -7.45 -8.12
CA LEU A 54 -14.86 -7.73 -9.54
C LEU A 54 -16.27 -7.30 -9.96
N PHE A 55 -16.34 -6.29 -10.83
CA PHE A 55 -17.58 -5.78 -11.40
C PHE A 55 -17.81 -6.43 -12.77
N TYR A 56 -18.84 -7.27 -12.88
CA TYR A 56 -19.35 -7.74 -14.17
C TYR A 56 -20.63 -6.96 -14.52
N PRO A 57 -20.82 -6.49 -15.77
CA PRO A 57 -21.78 -5.44 -16.08
C PRO A 57 -23.27 -5.72 -15.80
N ASP A 58 -23.74 -6.93 -15.47
CA ASP A 58 -25.20 -7.09 -15.28
C ASP A 58 -25.74 -8.27 -14.46
N ARG A 59 -24.93 -9.17 -13.87
CA ARG A 59 -25.52 -10.39 -13.24
C ARG A 59 -24.88 -10.91 -11.95
N PHE A 60 -23.68 -10.49 -11.56
CA PHE A 60 -23.08 -10.97 -10.31
C PHE A 60 -21.97 -10.05 -9.81
N ARG A 61 -21.86 -9.93 -8.48
CA ARG A 61 -20.78 -9.21 -7.78
C ARG A 61 -19.97 -10.20 -6.96
N ILE A 62 -18.69 -10.33 -7.30
CA ILE A 62 -17.76 -11.18 -6.55
C ILE A 62 -16.88 -10.31 -5.67
N PHE A 63 -16.89 -10.61 -4.36
CA PHE A 63 -16.06 -9.97 -3.35
C PHE A 63 -14.96 -10.93 -2.92
N LEU A 64 -13.74 -10.64 -3.33
CA LEU A 64 -12.55 -11.37 -2.89
C LEU A 64 -11.90 -10.56 -1.79
N ALA A 65 -11.89 -11.13 -0.60
CA ALA A 65 -11.25 -10.54 0.56
C ALA A 65 -10.11 -11.47 1.04
N PRO A 66 -8.96 -10.91 1.41
CA PRO A 66 -7.96 -11.65 2.15
C PRO A 66 -8.43 -11.87 3.60
N SER A 67 -8.02 -12.99 4.20
CA SER A 67 -8.14 -13.19 5.65
C SER A 67 -7.28 -12.14 6.36
N GLU A 68 -7.82 -11.54 7.44
CA GLU A 68 -7.22 -10.48 8.27
C GLU A 68 -5.69 -10.38 8.14
N ILE A 69 -5.19 -9.26 7.59
CA ILE A 69 -3.77 -9.04 7.31
C ILE A 69 -3.24 -7.90 8.19
N ASN A 70 -2.64 -8.25 9.32
CA ASN A 70 -1.66 -7.40 9.97
C ASN A 70 -0.36 -7.48 9.15
N ASN A 71 0.04 -6.36 8.56
CA ASN A 71 1.24 -6.24 7.76
C ASN A 71 2.33 -5.54 8.59
N MET A 72 3.46 -6.20 8.77
CA MET A 72 4.65 -5.63 9.37
C MET A 72 5.53 -5.05 8.26
N HIS A 73 5.80 -3.76 8.32
CA HIS A 73 6.70 -3.05 7.43
C HIS A 73 8.01 -2.72 8.13
N ILE A 74 9.13 -2.90 7.45
CA ILE A 74 10.46 -2.50 7.88
C ILE A 74 11.05 -1.66 6.77
N GLY A 75 11.43 -0.43 7.10
CA GLY A 75 11.98 0.55 6.18
C GLY A 75 13.33 1.05 6.63
N ILE A 76 14.20 1.32 5.66
CA ILE A 76 15.47 1.99 5.83
C ILE A 76 15.50 3.19 4.89
N SER A 77 15.79 4.35 5.45
CA SER A 77 15.86 5.61 4.73
C SER A 77 17.21 6.28 4.97
N TYR A 78 17.86 6.70 3.90
CA TYR A 78 19.13 7.41 3.96
C TYR A 78 19.19 8.50 2.90
N ARG A 79 19.28 9.76 3.35
CA ARG A 79 19.32 10.94 2.48
C ARG A 79 18.18 10.93 1.46
N PHE A 80 18.52 10.72 0.19
CA PHE A 80 17.60 10.75 -0.93
C PHE A 80 17.02 9.38 -1.28
N VAL A 81 17.50 8.27 -0.71
CA VAL A 81 17.05 6.90 -1.02
C VAL A 81 16.26 6.31 0.15
N ASP A 82 15.23 5.55 -0.18
CA ASP A 82 14.38 4.82 0.76
C ASP A 82 14.18 3.41 0.23
N LEU A 83 14.27 2.42 1.11
CA LEU A 83 13.99 1.02 0.82
C LEU A 83 13.07 0.47 1.90
N GLY A 84 12.09 -0.32 1.50
CA GLY A 84 11.09 -0.86 2.40
C GLY A 84 10.68 -2.25 2.00
N PHE A 85 10.47 -3.09 3.01
CA PHE A 85 9.97 -4.43 2.84
C PHE A 85 8.83 -4.65 3.84
N SER A 86 7.78 -5.34 3.41
CA SER A 86 6.67 -5.67 4.31
C SER A 86 6.23 -7.10 4.15
N ILE A 87 5.88 -7.72 5.27
CA ILE A 87 5.42 -9.10 5.36
C ILE A 87 4.24 -9.25 6.30
N THR A 88 3.52 -10.33 6.09
CA THR A 88 2.46 -10.80 6.99
C THR A 88 2.97 -12.02 7.76
N PRO A 89 3.73 -11.86 8.86
CA PRO A 89 4.20 -12.99 9.63
C PRO A 89 3.03 -13.71 10.29
N ARG A 90 3.11 -15.05 10.36
CA ARG A 90 2.09 -15.91 10.99
C ARG A 90 1.91 -15.62 12.49
N LEU A 91 2.93 -15.07 13.16
CA LEU A 91 2.88 -14.75 14.59
C LEU A 91 1.80 -13.70 14.93
N ILE A 92 1.61 -12.70 14.07
CA ILE A 92 0.64 -11.60 14.30
C ILE A 92 -0.69 -11.82 13.54
N ASN A 93 -0.81 -12.91 12.79
CA ASN A 93 -2.02 -13.32 12.06
C ASN A 93 -2.26 -14.81 12.30
N PRO A 94 -2.78 -15.20 13.48
CA PRO A 94 -3.20 -16.58 13.70
C PRO A 94 -4.32 -16.89 12.68
N GLY A 95 -4.02 -17.76 11.72
CA GLY A 95 -4.89 -18.05 10.59
C GLY A 95 -6.31 -18.43 11.02
N ASN A 96 -7.29 -18.05 10.21
CA ASN A 96 -8.69 -18.40 10.47
C ASN A 96 -9.06 -19.65 9.65
N THR A 97 -9.35 -20.76 10.32
CA THR A 97 -9.71 -22.05 9.68
C THR A 97 -10.90 -21.95 8.73
N ALA A 98 -11.83 -21.00 8.96
CA ALA A 98 -13.00 -20.81 8.10
C ALA A 98 -12.74 -19.92 6.87
N LYS A 99 -11.75 -19.00 6.93
CA LYS A 99 -11.43 -18.05 5.86
C LYS A 99 -10.15 -18.42 5.09
N GLY A 100 -9.39 -19.40 5.59
CA GLY A 100 -8.10 -19.79 5.04
C GLY A 100 -6.96 -18.85 5.47
N GLU A 101 -5.75 -19.18 5.03
CA GLU A 101 -4.56 -18.36 5.27
C GLU A 101 -4.33 -17.41 4.10
N THR A 102 -4.00 -16.16 4.42
CA THR A 102 -3.52 -15.18 3.43
C THR A 102 -2.10 -14.77 3.77
N SER A 103 -1.21 -14.77 2.78
CA SER A 103 0.14 -14.23 2.91
C SER A 103 0.33 -13.05 1.98
N ARG A 104 1.04 -12.02 2.46
CA ARG A 104 1.38 -10.83 1.69
C ARG A 104 2.86 -10.50 1.89
N TYR A 105 3.48 -10.13 0.79
CA TYR A 105 4.87 -9.70 0.69
C TYR A 105 4.90 -8.44 -0.16
N SER A 106 5.61 -7.41 0.28
CA SER A 106 5.82 -6.21 -0.50
C SER A 106 7.25 -5.74 -0.42
N LEU A 107 7.80 -5.32 -1.56
CA LEU A 107 9.10 -4.71 -1.67
C LEU A 107 8.93 -3.37 -2.36
N GLY A 108 9.39 -2.30 -1.73
CA GLY A 108 9.29 -0.96 -2.24
C GLY A 108 10.61 -0.21 -2.10
N GLY A 109 10.79 0.76 -2.97
CA GLY A 109 11.93 1.66 -2.93
C GLY A 109 11.57 3.00 -3.53
N GLY A 110 12.24 4.04 -3.07
CA GLY A 110 12.07 5.38 -3.58
C GLY A 110 13.38 6.13 -3.59
N PHE A 111 13.47 7.12 -4.48
CA PHE A 111 14.55 8.08 -4.45
C PHE A 111 14.08 9.48 -4.84
N ASN A 112 14.79 10.48 -4.32
CA ASN A 112 14.55 11.89 -4.63
C ASN A 112 15.69 12.44 -5.46
N MET A 113 15.36 13.14 -6.53
CA MET A 113 16.33 13.82 -7.37
C MET A 113 15.88 15.26 -7.60
N GLY A 114 16.47 16.18 -6.84
CA GLY A 114 16.09 17.59 -6.86
C GLY A 114 14.62 17.76 -6.49
N ARG A 115 13.78 18.14 -7.46
CA ARG A 115 12.33 18.40 -7.28
C ARG A 115 11.46 17.20 -7.60
N TRP A 116 12.06 16.09 -8.04
CA TRP A 116 11.35 14.88 -8.41
C TRP A 116 11.50 13.83 -7.32
N TYR A 117 10.42 13.11 -7.07
CA TYR A 117 10.40 11.91 -6.27
C TYR A 117 9.89 10.76 -7.14
N PHE A 118 10.64 9.67 -7.13
CA PHE A 118 10.28 8.43 -7.80
C PHE A 118 10.17 7.34 -6.74
N SER A 119 9.11 6.55 -6.79
CA SER A 119 9.04 5.32 -6.01
C SER A 119 8.34 4.22 -6.78
N GLY A 120 8.68 2.99 -6.42
CA GLY A 120 8.07 1.78 -6.92
C GLY A 120 7.80 0.82 -5.78
N GLU A 121 6.68 0.11 -5.86
CA GLU A 121 6.33 -0.95 -4.93
C GLU A 121 5.81 -2.17 -5.71
N LEU A 122 6.35 -3.33 -5.39
CA LEU A 122 5.87 -4.62 -5.85
C LEU A 122 5.24 -5.34 -4.66
N THR A 123 3.94 -5.60 -4.73
CA THR A 123 3.19 -6.36 -3.74
C THR A 123 2.74 -7.70 -4.34
N ARG A 124 3.01 -8.81 -3.67
CA ARG A 124 2.45 -10.14 -3.96
C ARG A 124 1.59 -10.61 -2.80
N MET A 125 0.38 -11.07 -3.12
CA MET A 125 -0.58 -11.58 -2.14
C MET A 125 -1.10 -12.93 -2.61
N LYS A 126 -1.19 -13.90 -1.69
CA LYS A 126 -1.67 -15.25 -1.95
C LYS A 126 -2.72 -15.64 -0.91
N GLY A 127 -3.78 -16.31 -1.36
CA GLY A 127 -4.84 -16.81 -0.50
C GLY A 127 -5.94 -15.77 -0.31
N PHE A 128 -7.12 -16.08 -0.85
CA PHE A 128 -8.29 -15.23 -0.78
C PHE A 128 -9.50 -16.05 -0.33
N TYR A 129 -10.51 -15.40 0.20
CA TYR A 129 -11.81 -16.01 0.39
C TYR A 129 -12.91 -15.15 -0.21
N MET A 130 -14.00 -15.83 -0.56
CA MET A 130 -15.24 -15.21 -0.97
C MET A 130 -16.33 -15.62 0.02
N ARG A 131 -17.08 -14.63 0.49
CA ARG A 131 -18.27 -14.89 1.31
C ARG A 131 -19.38 -15.41 0.41
N ASN A 132 -19.99 -16.53 0.81
CA ASN A 132 -21.15 -17.07 0.13
C ASN A 132 -22.35 -16.12 0.31
N THR A 133 -22.77 -15.44 -0.75
CA THR A 133 -24.01 -14.66 -0.79
C THR A 133 -25.20 -15.59 -1.01
N ASN A 134 -26.41 -15.16 -0.63
CA ASN A 134 -27.62 -16.01 -0.73
C ASN A 134 -27.87 -16.59 -2.14
N GLU A 135 -27.28 -15.98 -3.17
CA GLU A 135 -27.33 -16.40 -4.57
C GLU A 135 -26.64 -17.75 -4.85
N TYR A 136 -25.65 -18.17 -4.06
CA TYR A 136 -24.95 -19.44 -4.24
C TYR A 136 -25.32 -20.50 -3.19
N ARG A 137 -26.31 -20.21 -2.34
CA ARG A 137 -26.72 -21.09 -1.23
C ARG A 137 -27.33 -22.41 -1.72
N SER A 138 -27.95 -22.41 -2.90
CA SER A 138 -28.48 -23.62 -3.56
C SER A 138 -27.38 -24.56 -4.07
N LEU A 139 -26.20 -24.04 -4.42
CA LEU A 139 -25.07 -24.80 -4.96
C LEU A 139 -24.08 -25.26 -3.88
N LEU A 140 -23.92 -24.48 -2.81
CA LEU A 140 -22.87 -24.68 -1.80
C LEU A 140 -23.41 -25.11 -0.42
N GLY A 141 -24.73 -25.25 -0.27
CA GLY A 141 -25.37 -25.72 0.95
C GLY A 141 -25.04 -24.84 2.17
N SER A 142 -24.47 -25.46 3.21
CA SER A 142 -24.10 -24.80 4.49
C SER A 142 -22.72 -24.12 4.49
N ILE A 143 -21.96 -24.18 3.39
CA ILE A 143 -20.61 -23.61 3.31
C ILE A 143 -20.69 -22.07 3.30
N LYS A 144 -20.15 -21.44 4.35
CA LYS A 144 -20.21 -19.98 4.56
C LYS A 144 -19.18 -19.20 3.75
N TYR A 145 -18.03 -19.81 3.46
CA TYR A 145 -16.92 -19.18 2.73
C TYR A 145 -16.32 -20.15 1.72
N ILE A 146 -16.04 -19.65 0.51
CA ILE A 146 -15.25 -20.36 -0.49
C ILE A 146 -13.82 -19.83 -0.39
N THR A 147 -12.86 -20.72 -0.17
CA THR A 147 -11.44 -20.35 -0.07
C THR A 147 -10.73 -20.62 -1.39
N PHE A 148 -9.83 -19.71 -1.76
CA PHE A 148 -8.97 -19.78 -2.93
C PHE A 148 -7.51 -19.68 -2.46
N PRO A 149 -6.96 -20.76 -1.89
CA PRO A 149 -5.61 -20.75 -1.32
C PRO A 149 -4.52 -20.50 -2.36
N ASP A 150 -4.75 -20.89 -3.62
CA ASP A 150 -3.80 -20.75 -4.72
C ASP A 150 -4.04 -19.52 -5.60
N LEU A 151 -5.02 -18.68 -5.28
CA LEU A 151 -5.21 -17.42 -5.99
C LEU A 151 -4.11 -16.45 -5.56
N GLU A 152 -3.34 -16.00 -6.54
CA GLU A 152 -2.25 -15.06 -6.36
C GLU A 152 -2.55 -13.75 -7.09
N SER A 153 -2.29 -12.64 -6.42
CA SER A 153 -2.35 -11.30 -6.99
C SER A 153 -0.99 -10.65 -6.89
N THR A 154 -0.49 -10.12 -7.99
CA THR A 154 0.74 -9.33 -8.02
C THR A 154 0.41 -7.94 -8.52
N THR A 155 0.71 -6.94 -7.70
CA THR A 155 0.44 -5.53 -7.97
C THR A 155 1.76 -4.80 -8.02
N SER A 156 1.99 -4.08 -9.11
CA SER A 156 3.13 -3.17 -9.24
C SER A 156 2.60 -1.74 -9.23
N GLN A 157 3.15 -0.90 -8.37
CA GLN A 157 2.84 0.52 -8.29
C GLN A 157 4.10 1.32 -8.60
N VAL A 158 3.96 2.35 -9.42
CA VAL A 158 5.00 3.34 -9.66
C VAL A 158 4.38 4.70 -9.37
N LEU A 159 5.12 5.53 -8.64
CA LEU A 159 4.71 6.86 -8.24
C LEU A 159 5.79 7.84 -8.64
N ILE A 160 5.38 8.90 -9.31
CA ILE A 160 6.23 10.01 -9.72
C ILE A 160 5.59 11.28 -9.17
N ARG A 161 6.30 12.02 -8.32
CA ARG A 161 5.83 13.31 -7.78
C ARG A 161 6.81 14.42 -8.18
N TYR A 162 6.27 15.58 -8.54
CA TYR A 162 7.05 16.78 -8.82
C TYR A 162 6.65 17.91 -7.89
N ASN A 163 7.63 18.52 -7.24
CA ASN A 163 7.40 19.66 -6.36
C ASN A 163 7.45 20.98 -7.14
N VAL A 164 6.30 21.63 -7.29
CA VAL A 164 6.12 22.91 -8.00
C VAL A 164 6.61 24.11 -7.17
N ASN A 165 6.71 23.99 -5.84
CA ASN A 165 7.16 25.08 -4.96
C ASN A 165 8.65 24.91 -4.59
N ARG A 166 9.47 25.90 -4.97
CA ARG A 166 10.91 25.90 -4.67
C ARG A 166 11.25 26.00 -3.17
N ASN A 167 10.34 26.54 -2.36
CA ASN A 167 10.53 26.68 -0.92
C ASN A 167 10.01 25.46 -0.13
N PHE A 168 9.42 24.47 -0.82
CA PHE A 168 8.90 23.28 -0.18
C PHE A 168 9.97 22.19 -0.12
N SER A 169 10.17 21.60 1.05
CA SER A 169 11.18 20.56 1.25
C SER A 169 10.78 19.29 0.50
N THR A 170 11.72 18.72 -0.25
CA THR A 170 11.51 17.45 -0.96
C THR A 170 11.45 16.26 -0.02
N ALA A 171 12.01 16.37 1.19
CA ALA A 171 11.82 15.38 2.24
C ALA A 171 10.34 15.24 2.65
N ALA A 172 9.55 16.31 2.58
CA ALA A 172 8.12 16.27 2.89
C ALA A 172 7.29 15.57 1.79
N LEU A 173 7.84 15.37 0.59
CA LEU A 173 7.15 14.61 -0.48
C LEU A 173 7.12 13.11 -0.22
N LYS A 174 7.99 12.62 0.68
CA LYS A 174 8.10 11.20 1.03
C LYS A 174 7.01 10.73 2.00
N GLY A 175 6.57 11.59 2.92
CA GLY A 175 5.79 11.22 4.10
C GLY A 175 4.27 11.20 3.96
N GLY A 176 3.74 11.06 2.74
CA GLY A 176 2.30 11.07 2.44
C GLY A 176 1.82 9.84 1.69
#